data_AF-A0A945FIC3-F1
#
_entry.id   AF-A0A945FIC3-F1
#
_cell.length_a   1.000
_cell.length_b   1.000
_cell.length_c   1.000
_cell.angle_alpha   90.00
_cell.angle_beta   90.00
_cell.angle_gamma   90.00
#
_symmetry.space_group_name_H-M   'P 1'
#
loop_
_entity.id
_entity.type
_entity.pdbx_description
1 polymer ?
#
loop_
_entity_poly.entity_id
_entity_poly.type
_entity_poly.pdbx_seq_one_letter_code
_entity_poly.pdbx_strand_id
1 'polypeptide(L)'
;MPIHTDLHTEALLAQYRAQRTTTQQSTSDNKATQTTQQTKDRVEISISANLTTETANGIMFDSVVEQINKALQEAGIDLKVEDGQTGKIDTSPEGTARRIADFATGFLDAFRQNHIGEDNTVQVQGLMSLTRNAIQEGFQHAREFLEGITKLSDTIEKDIDQTIELTNQYLDEFEQTQLAPPESSNDTPPETPVEV
;
A
#
# COMPACT_ATOMS: atom_id res chain seq x y z
N MET A 1 33.86 72.04 19.27
CA MET A 1 34.15 70.84 20.08
C MET A 1 33.67 71.19 21.48
N PRO A 2 32.65 70.53 22.07
CA PRO A 2 32.35 69.09 22.05
C PRO A 2 30.93 68.76 21.54
N ILE A 3 30.67 67.47 21.27
CA ILE A 3 29.39 66.94 20.81
C ILE A 3 28.70 66.27 22.00
N HIS A 4 27.45 66.68 22.26
CA HIS A 4 26.61 66.15 23.31
C HIS A 4 26.28 64.66 23.11
N THR A 5 26.30 63.98 24.24
CA THR A 5 25.94 62.60 24.54
C THR A 5 24.45 62.30 24.39
N ASP A 6 24.17 61.00 24.35
CA ASP A 6 22.93 60.34 24.79
C ASP A 6 21.67 60.53 23.94
N LEU A 7 21.28 59.44 23.25
CA LEU A 7 19.89 58.93 23.22
C LEU A 7 19.72 57.68 22.33
N HIS A 8 20.73 57.29 21.54
CA HIS A 8 20.51 56.27 20.48
C HIS A 8 20.90 54.83 20.84
N THR A 9 21.56 54.59 21.98
CA THR A 9 22.10 53.24 22.28
C THR A 9 21.17 52.37 23.13
N GLU A 10 20.27 52.95 23.94
CA GLU A 10 19.28 52.16 24.70
C GLU A 10 18.07 51.72 23.85
N ALA A 11 17.69 52.50 22.83
CA ALA A 11 16.64 52.11 21.89
C ALA A 11 17.02 50.86 21.07
N LEU A 12 18.32 50.66 20.80
CA LEU A 12 18.82 49.53 20.02
C LEU A 12 18.93 48.24 20.83
N LEU A 13 19.18 48.33 22.15
CA LEU A 13 19.21 47.16 23.05
C LEU A 13 17.81 46.69 23.48
N ALA A 14 16.79 47.57 23.45
CA ALA A 14 15.40 47.18 23.66
C ALA A 14 14.83 46.41 22.45
N GLN A 15 15.16 46.81 21.22
CA GLN A 15 14.77 46.08 20.01
C GLN A 15 15.45 44.71 19.90
N TYR A 16 16.68 44.57 20.41
CA TYR A 16 17.39 43.30 20.39
C TYR A 16 16.85 42.28 21.41
N ARG A 17 16.25 42.75 22.53
CA ARG A 17 15.64 41.88 23.55
C ARG A 17 14.18 41.52 23.24
N ALA A 18 13.48 42.31 22.41
CA ALA A 18 12.17 41.94 21.89
C ALA A 18 12.24 40.81 20.84
N GLN A 19 13.39 40.58 20.20
CA GLN A 19 13.58 39.53 19.19
C GLN A 19 13.86 38.12 19.76
N ARG A 20 14.05 37.96 21.08
CA ARG A 20 14.30 36.64 21.69
C ARG A 20 13.09 36.01 22.40
N THR A 21 11.91 36.65 22.38
CA THR A 21 10.77 36.16 23.18
C THR A 21 9.49 35.90 22.38
N THR A 22 9.56 35.86 21.05
CA THR A 22 8.50 35.34 20.16
C THR A 22 9.12 34.21 19.33
N THR A 23 9.09 32.95 19.77
CA THR A 23 8.04 32.02 19.30
C THR A 23 7.09 32.64 18.28
N GLN A 24 7.46 32.56 17.00
CA GLN A 24 6.71 31.82 15.96
C GLN A 24 7.22 32.22 14.56
N GLN A 25 7.26 31.21 13.68
CA GLN A 25 7.00 31.35 12.25
C GLN A 25 8.15 31.77 11.33
N SER A 26 8.93 30.78 10.90
CA SER A 26 9.38 30.71 9.50
C SER A 26 8.50 29.69 8.78
N THR A 27 7.53 30.19 8.01
CA THR A 27 6.83 29.41 6.97
C THR A 27 7.50 29.67 5.62
N SER A 28 7.75 28.57 4.90
CA SER A 28 8.01 28.46 3.45
C SER A 28 9.41 28.96 3.03
N ASP A 29 10.34 28.18 2.49
CA ASP A 29 10.23 27.04 1.57
C ASP A 29 11.34 26.00 1.81
N ASN A 30 10.98 24.85 2.38
CA ASN A 30 11.71 23.57 2.28
C ASN A 30 10.93 22.49 3.06
N LYS A 31 9.74 22.14 2.58
CA LYS A 31 8.87 21.14 3.22
C LYS A 31 8.39 20.07 2.25
N ALA A 32 9.29 19.58 1.40
CA ALA A 32 9.04 18.40 0.57
C ALA A 32 10.14 17.33 0.68
N THR A 33 11.33 17.66 1.21
CA THR A 33 12.48 16.74 1.25
C THR A 33 12.93 16.34 2.66
N GLN A 34 12.61 17.13 3.70
CA GLN A 34 13.10 16.85 5.06
C GLN A 34 12.12 16.01 5.90
N THR A 35 10.81 16.11 5.66
CA THR A 35 9.82 15.26 6.35
C THR A 35 9.91 13.82 5.86
N THR A 36 10.01 13.60 4.54
CA THR A 36 10.16 12.27 3.91
C THR A 36 11.44 11.56 4.33
N GLN A 37 12.56 12.26 4.41
CA GLN A 37 13.83 11.67 4.87
C GLN A 37 13.81 11.37 6.36
N GLN A 38 13.30 12.26 7.22
CA GLN A 38 13.23 11.98 8.66
C GLN A 38 12.18 10.92 9.02
N THR A 39 11.08 10.81 8.27
CA THR A 39 10.12 9.71 8.44
C THR A 39 10.70 8.40 7.93
N LYS A 40 11.38 8.41 6.77
CA LYS A 40 12.06 7.23 6.23
C LYS A 40 13.15 6.74 7.20
N ASP A 41 14.04 7.63 7.65
CA ASP A 41 15.08 7.31 8.65
C ASP A 41 14.48 6.78 9.96
N ARG A 42 13.39 7.38 10.47
CA ARG A 42 12.75 6.92 11.71
C ARG A 42 12.04 5.58 11.54
N VAL A 43 11.41 5.33 10.40
CA VAL A 43 10.78 4.05 10.05
C VAL A 43 11.85 2.98 9.89
N GLU A 44 12.94 3.26 9.16
CA GLU A 44 14.10 2.36 9.01
C GLU A 44 14.75 2.01 10.35
N ILE A 45 14.99 2.99 11.24
CA ILE A 45 15.54 2.75 12.58
C ILE A 45 14.58 1.88 13.42
N SER A 46 13.27 2.11 13.34
CA SER A 46 12.29 1.33 14.10
C SER A 46 12.17 -0.11 13.59
N ILE A 47 12.23 -0.30 12.27
CA ILE A 47 12.22 -1.62 11.62
C ILE A 47 13.50 -2.40 11.96
N SER A 48 14.67 -1.76 11.87
CA SER A 48 15.95 -2.42 12.16
C SER A 48 16.07 -2.93 13.60
N ALA A 49 15.37 -2.28 14.55
CA ALA A 49 15.42 -2.63 15.96
C ALA A 49 14.48 -3.79 16.34
N ASN A 50 13.30 -3.91 15.70
CA ASN A 50 12.30 -4.94 16.00
C ASN A 50 11.40 -5.23 14.79
N LEU A 51 11.95 -5.84 13.74
CA LEU A 51 11.15 -6.33 12.61
C LEU A 51 10.27 -7.50 13.09
N THR A 52 8.96 -7.35 12.91
CA THR A 52 7.95 -8.39 13.20
C THR A 52 7.28 -8.86 11.92
N THR A 53 6.66 -10.03 11.94
CA THR A 53 5.81 -10.52 10.83
C THR A 53 4.73 -9.50 10.45
N GLU A 54 4.07 -8.88 11.43
CA GLU A 54 3.04 -7.86 11.19
C GLU A 54 3.60 -6.66 10.42
N THR A 55 4.79 -6.18 10.80
CA THR A 55 5.45 -5.07 10.10
C THR A 55 5.90 -5.47 8.70
N ALA A 56 6.47 -6.66 8.54
CA ALA A 56 6.88 -7.19 7.24
C ALA A 56 5.68 -7.31 6.28
N ASN A 57 4.58 -7.91 6.73
CA ASN A 57 3.36 -8.07 5.95
C ASN A 57 2.67 -6.73 5.63
N GLY A 58 2.74 -5.75 6.54
CA GLY A 58 2.29 -4.39 6.27
C GLY A 58 3.06 -3.74 5.11
N ILE A 59 4.39 -3.84 5.14
CA ILE A 59 5.26 -3.32 4.08
C ILE A 59 5.02 -4.03 2.75
N MET A 60 4.81 -5.35 2.78
CA MET A 60 4.45 -6.13 1.59
C MET A 60 3.15 -5.62 0.97
N PHE A 61 2.10 -5.46 1.78
CA PHE A 61 0.83 -4.94 1.30
C PHE A 61 0.97 -3.54 0.70
N ASP A 62 1.64 -2.62 1.39
CA ASP A 62 1.79 -1.24 0.94
C ASP A 62 2.53 -1.17 -0.41
N SER A 63 3.64 -1.90 -0.54
CA SER A 63 4.42 -1.98 -1.78
C SER A 63 3.62 -2.59 -2.93
N VAL A 64 2.86 -3.65 -2.67
CA VAL A 64 2.01 -4.29 -3.68
C VAL A 64 0.87 -3.37 -4.13
N VAL A 65 0.20 -2.70 -3.19
CA VAL A 65 -0.86 -1.72 -3.49
C VAL A 65 -0.29 -0.56 -4.33
N GLU A 66 0.89 -0.07 -4.00
CA GLU A 66 1.57 0.97 -4.80
C GLU A 66 1.81 0.51 -6.24
N GLN A 67 2.36 -0.68 -6.42
CA GLN A 67 2.66 -1.21 -7.75
C GLN A 67 1.39 -1.52 -8.57
N ILE A 68 0.34 -2.06 -7.94
CA ILE A 68 -0.95 -2.26 -8.61
C ILE A 68 -1.54 -0.92 -9.05
N ASN A 69 -1.56 0.08 -8.16
CA ASN A 69 -2.07 1.41 -8.49
C ASN A 69 -1.30 2.04 -9.65
N LYS A 70 0.02 1.89 -9.66
CA LYS A 70 0.87 2.37 -10.76
C LYS A 70 0.52 1.69 -12.08
N ALA A 71 0.44 0.36 -12.10
CA ALA A 71 0.14 -0.42 -13.30
C ALA A 71 -1.27 -0.09 -13.86
N LEU A 72 -2.27 0.07 -12.98
CA LEU A 72 -3.62 0.46 -13.38
C LEU A 72 -3.68 1.88 -13.97
N GLN A 73 -2.97 2.83 -13.36
CA GLN A 73 -2.86 4.20 -13.90
C GLN A 73 -2.17 4.23 -15.27
N GLU A 74 -1.09 3.46 -15.44
CA GLU A 74 -0.40 3.31 -16.72
C GLU A 74 -1.30 2.67 -17.80
N ALA A 75 -2.22 1.79 -17.39
CA ALA A 75 -3.26 1.22 -18.25
C ALA A 75 -4.47 2.15 -18.48
N GLY A 76 -4.48 3.36 -17.90
CA GLY A 76 -5.58 4.32 -18.05
C GLY A 76 -6.83 4.02 -17.23
N ILE A 77 -6.72 3.14 -16.23
CA ILE A 77 -7.84 2.75 -15.37
C ILE A 77 -7.92 3.71 -14.17
N ASP A 78 -9.04 4.42 -14.07
CA ASP A 78 -9.27 5.38 -13.00
C ASP A 78 -9.52 4.66 -11.66
N LEU A 79 -8.74 5.05 -10.64
CA LEU A 79 -8.78 4.47 -9.31
C LEU A 79 -9.93 5.09 -8.50
N LYS A 80 -11.11 4.47 -8.55
CA LYS A 80 -12.15 4.71 -7.53
C LYS A 80 -11.98 3.73 -6.38
N VAL A 81 -10.93 3.93 -5.58
CA VAL A 81 -10.79 3.19 -4.32
C VAL A 81 -11.82 3.76 -3.35
N GLU A 82 -12.87 3.00 -3.04
CA GLU A 82 -13.72 3.29 -1.90
C GLU A 82 -12.93 2.96 -0.62
N ASP A 83 -12.63 4.00 0.16
CA ASP A 83 -11.88 3.91 1.40
C ASP A 83 -12.68 3.09 2.42
N GLY A 84 -12.36 1.80 2.52
CA GLY A 84 -13.31 0.79 2.95
C GLY A 84 -12.75 -0.31 3.82
N GLN A 85 -11.86 -0.01 4.77
CA GLN A 85 -11.51 -0.97 5.84
C GLN A 85 -11.39 -0.27 7.20
N THR A 86 -12.52 -0.16 7.92
CA THR A 86 -12.55 0.21 9.33
C THR A 86 -12.76 -1.03 10.18
N GLY A 87 -11.70 -1.56 10.76
CA GLY A 87 -11.72 -2.78 11.58
C GLY A 87 -10.34 -3.16 12.10
N LYS A 88 -10.26 -4.18 12.96
CA LYS A 88 -8.97 -4.81 13.29
C LYS A 88 -8.44 -5.48 12.03
N ILE A 89 -7.32 -5.01 11.52
CA ILE A 89 -6.69 -5.53 10.31
C ILE A 89 -5.99 -6.84 10.66
N ASP A 90 -6.33 -7.91 9.96
CA ASP A 90 -5.60 -9.17 10.04
C ASP A 90 -4.27 -9.02 9.28
N THR A 91 -3.17 -9.14 10.01
CA THR A 91 -1.79 -8.98 9.53
C THR A 91 -1.05 -10.31 9.43
N SER A 92 -1.75 -11.44 9.61
CA SER A 92 -1.25 -12.75 9.24
C SER A 92 -0.90 -12.84 7.75
N PRO A 93 -0.09 -13.82 7.32
CA PRO A 93 0.14 -14.09 5.90
C PRO A 93 -1.16 -14.25 5.11
N GLU A 94 -2.13 -15.00 5.64
CA GLU A 94 -3.45 -15.24 5.04
C GLU A 94 -4.26 -13.95 4.92
N GLY A 95 -4.38 -13.19 6.01
CA GLY A 95 -5.14 -11.93 6.03
C GLY A 95 -4.56 -10.89 5.09
N THR A 96 -3.23 -10.81 5.02
CA THR A 96 -2.52 -9.92 4.11
C THR A 96 -2.67 -10.36 2.67
N ALA A 97 -2.47 -11.65 2.39
CA ALA A 97 -2.63 -12.21 1.05
C ALA A 97 -4.03 -11.99 0.49
N ARG A 98 -5.05 -12.18 1.34
CA ARG A 98 -6.45 -11.93 0.97
C ARG A 98 -6.73 -10.47 0.68
N ARG A 99 -6.22 -9.55 1.50
CA ARG A 99 -6.34 -8.10 1.26
C ARG A 99 -5.71 -7.67 -0.06
N ILE A 100 -4.56 -8.24 -0.44
CA ILE A 100 -3.92 -7.98 -1.74
C ILE A 100 -4.80 -8.47 -2.88
N ALA A 101 -5.30 -9.71 -2.80
CA ALA A 101 -6.14 -10.29 -3.84
C ALA A 101 -7.47 -9.52 -3.98
N ASP A 102 -8.14 -9.20 -2.88
CA ASP A 102 -9.37 -8.42 -2.88
C ASP A 102 -9.13 -7.01 -3.46
N PHE A 103 -8.00 -6.37 -3.12
CA PHE A 103 -7.60 -5.09 -3.71
C PHE A 103 -7.42 -5.19 -5.22
N ALA A 104 -6.60 -6.13 -5.70
CA ALA A 104 -6.32 -6.31 -7.13
C ALA A 104 -7.57 -6.62 -7.96
N THR A 105 -8.42 -7.50 -7.44
CA THR A 105 -9.60 -8.02 -8.16
C THR A 105 -10.79 -7.06 -8.13
N GLY A 106 -10.84 -6.14 -7.14
CA GLY A 106 -11.84 -5.07 -7.08
C GLY A 106 -11.84 -4.13 -8.29
N PHE A 107 -10.78 -4.14 -9.11
CA PHE A 107 -10.68 -3.31 -10.31
C PHE A 107 -11.29 -3.94 -11.57
N LEU A 108 -11.83 -5.16 -11.52
CA LEU A 108 -12.34 -5.83 -12.71
C LEU A 108 -13.45 -5.06 -13.41
N ASP A 109 -14.38 -4.46 -12.67
CA ASP A 109 -15.47 -3.69 -13.28
C ASP A 109 -14.97 -2.41 -13.95
N ALA A 110 -13.95 -1.76 -13.37
CA ALA A 110 -13.30 -0.60 -13.99
C ALA A 110 -12.50 -1.01 -15.24
N PHE A 111 -11.82 -2.16 -15.20
CA PHE A 111 -11.12 -2.73 -16.34
C PHE A 111 -12.07 -3.04 -17.50
N ARG A 112 -13.20 -3.72 -17.23
CA ARG A 112 -14.24 -4.03 -18.21
C ARG A 112 -14.82 -2.77 -18.88
N GLN A 113 -15.03 -1.70 -18.12
CA GLN A 113 -15.50 -0.42 -18.65
C GLN A 113 -14.50 0.23 -19.62
N ASN A 114 -13.21 0.00 -19.43
CA ASN A 114 -12.17 0.48 -20.35
C ASN A 114 -11.96 -0.45 -21.55
N HIS A 115 -12.50 -1.66 -21.53
CA HIS A 115 -12.27 -2.71 -22.54
C HIS A 115 -13.60 -3.21 -23.13
N ILE A 116 -14.53 -2.27 -23.36
CA ILE A 116 -15.85 -2.56 -23.94
C ILE A 116 -15.70 -3.12 -25.34
N GLY A 117 -16.38 -4.24 -25.61
CA GLY A 117 -16.37 -4.93 -26.90
C GLY A 117 -15.39 -6.11 -26.97
N GLU A 118 -14.56 -6.28 -25.95
CA GLU A 118 -13.75 -7.48 -25.76
C GLU A 118 -14.57 -8.60 -25.08
N ASP A 119 -14.15 -9.86 -25.29
CA ASP A 119 -14.75 -11.01 -24.63
C ASP A 119 -14.43 -11.03 -23.13
N ASN A 120 -15.32 -11.60 -22.30
CA ASN A 120 -15.11 -11.73 -20.85
C ASN A 120 -13.77 -12.40 -20.51
N THR A 121 -13.36 -13.40 -21.29
CA THR A 121 -12.09 -14.09 -21.10
C THR A 121 -10.91 -13.14 -21.26
N VAL A 122 -10.95 -12.30 -22.29
CA VAL A 122 -9.90 -11.31 -22.57
C VAL A 122 -9.86 -10.25 -21.47
N GLN A 123 -11.02 -9.78 -21.01
CA GLN A 123 -11.12 -8.78 -19.95
C GLN A 123 -10.59 -9.30 -18.61
N VAL A 124 -10.96 -10.52 -18.22
CA VAL A 124 -10.49 -11.14 -16.97
C VAL A 124 -8.98 -11.41 -17.06
N GLN A 125 -8.52 -12.12 -18.11
CA GLN A 125 -7.10 -12.45 -18.25
C GLN A 125 -6.22 -11.20 -18.40
N GLY A 126 -6.73 -10.14 -19.04
CA GLY A 126 -6.04 -8.86 -19.15
C GLY A 126 -5.78 -8.22 -17.79
N LEU A 127 -6.80 -8.12 -16.94
CA LEU A 127 -6.64 -7.63 -15.57
C LEU A 127 -5.68 -8.53 -14.78
N MET A 128 -5.87 -9.85 -14.85
CA MET A 128 -5.05 -10.79 -14.08
C MET A 128 -3.59 -10.70 -14.48
N SER A 129 -3.28 -10.60 -15.78
CA SER A 129 -1.92 -10.39 -16.25
C SER A 129 -1.33 -9.09 -15.74
N LEU A 130 -2.10 -7.98 -15.80
CA LEU A 130 -1.63 -6.67 -15.36
C LEU A 130 -1.33 -6.66 -13.85
N THR A 131 -2.27 -7.16 -13.05
CA THR A 131 -2.17 -7.16 -11.58
C THR A 131 -1.16 -8.18 -11.07
N ARG A 132 -1.04 -9.37 -11.65
CA ARG A 132 0.00 -10.36 -11.25
C ARG A 132 1.41 -9.81 -11.44
N ASN A 133 1.68 -9.15 -12.57
CA ASN A 133 2.98 -8.53 -12.81
C ASN A 133 3.28 -7.45 -11.76
N ALA A 134 2.31 -6.57 -11.50
CA ALA A 134 2.46 -5.52 -10.49
C ALA A 134 2.64 -6.07 -9.07
N ILE A 135 1.92 -7.13 -8.72
CA ILE A 135 2.01 -7.82 -7.43
C ILE A 135 3.39 -8.45 -7.26
N GLN A 136 3.90 -9.15 -8.28
CA GLN A 136 5.24 -9.73 -8.26
C GLN A 136 6.31 -8.65 -8.06
N GLU A 137 6.22 -7.53 -8.78
CA GLU A 137 7.12 -6.40 -8.58
C GLU A 137 7.02 -5.80 -7.18
N GLY A 138 5.80 -5.67 -6.63
CA GLY A 138 5.57 -5.15 -5.29
C GLY A 138 6.17 -6.03 -4.20
N PHE A 139 6.00 -7.35 -4.30
CA PHE A 139 6.62 -8.30 -3.38
C PHE A 139 8.15 -8.28 -3.47
N GLN A 140 8.70 -8.25 -4.68
CA GLN A 140 10.15 -8.17 -4.89
C GLN A 140 10.72 -6.89 -4.26
N HIS A 141 10.11 -5.74 -4.54
CA HIS A 141 10.55 -4.45 -4.00
C HIS A 141 10.44 -4.41 -2.47
N ALA A 142 9.36 -4.94 -1.89
CA ALA A 142 9.21 -5.01 -0.44
C ALA A 142 10.26 -5.91 0.21
N ARG A 143 10.56 -7.09 -0.38
CA ARG A 143 11.62 -7.98 0.11
C ARG A 143 12.98 -7.29 0.08
N GLU A 144 13.34 -6.68 -1.05
CA GLU A 144 14.59 -5.94 -1.21
C GLU A 144 14.71 -4.79 -0.20
N PHE A 145 13.63 -4.06 0.04
CA PHE A 145 13.59 -3.00 1.04
C PHE A 145 13.83 -3.53 2.46
N LEU A 146 13.16 -4.63 2.84
CA LEU A 146 13.34 -5.22 4.16
C LEU A 146 14.77 -5.76 4.37
N GLU A 147 15.32 -6.44 3.38
CA GLU A 147 16.69 -6.99 3.40
C GLU A 147 17.76 -5.88 3.40
N GLY A 148 17.47 -4.73 2.78
CA GLY A 148 18.33 -3.55 2.81
C GLY A 148 18.44 -2.91 4.20
N ILE A 149 17.45 -3.11 5.06
CA ILE A 149 17.41 -2.55 6.42
C ILE A 149 17.99 -3.52 7.44
N THR A 150 17.63 -4.80 7.37
CA THR A 150 18.06 -5.82 8.33
C THR A 150 18.05 -7.21 7.73
N LYS A 151 18.84 -8.11 8.30
CA LYS A 151 18.78 -9.52 7.93
C LYS A 151 17.43 -10.09 8.38
N LEU A 152 16.68 -10.66 7.44
CA LEU A 152 15.45 -11.37 7.73
C LEU A 152 15.74 -12.63 8.54
N SER A 153 14.83 -12.95 9.47
CA SER A 153 14.87 -14.24 10.16
C SER A 153 14.13 -15.30 9.34
N ASP A 154 14.51 -16.57 9.49
CA ASP A 154 13.88 -17.71 8.79
C ASP A 154 12.35 -17.70 8.92
N THR A 155 11.82 -17.28 10.08
CA THR A 155 10.37 -17.15 10.30
C THR A 155 9.76 -16.08 9.41
N ILE A 156 10.37 -14.90 9.34
CA ILE A 156 9.86 -13.79 8.53
C ILE A 156 9.99 -14.11 7.05
N GLU A 157 11.09 -14.73 6.63
CA GLU A 157 11.26 -15.19 5.24
C GLU A 157 10.14 -16.15 4.84
N LYS A 158 9.84 -17.13 5.70
CA LYS A 158 8.76 -18.09 5.48
C LYS A 158 7.38 -17.41 5.44
N ASP A 159 7.11 -16.47 6.34
CA ASP A 159 5.83 -15.75 6.38
C ASP A 159 5.63 -14.90 5.11
N ILE A 160 6.70 -14.30 4.60
CA ILE A 160 6.71 -13.58 3.32
C ILE A 160 6.40 -14.53 2.17
N ASP A 161 7.11 -15.67 2.09
CA ASP A 161 6.89 -16.67 1.04
C ASP A 161 5.45 -17.19 1.08
N GLN A 162 4.91 -17.47 2.27
CA GLN A 162 3.53 -17.89 2.47
C GLN A 162 2.52 -16.83 2.00
N THR A 163 2.79 -15.55 2.28
CA THR A 163 1.94 -14.45 1.80
C THR A 163 1.91 -14.40 0.27
N ILE A 164 3.07 -14.55 -0.38
CA ILE A 164 3.19 -14.58 -1.85
C ILE A 164 2.42 -15.76 -2.44
N GLU A 165 2.61 -16.96 -1.90
CA GLU A 165 1.94 -18.18 -2.36
C GLU A 165 0.41 -18.04 -2.26
N LEU A 166 -0.09 -17.61 -1.10
CA LEU A 166 -1.52 -17.44 -0.86
C LEU A 166 -2.13 -16.35 -1.74
N THR A 167 -1.41 -15.25 -1.99
CA THR A 167 -1.90 -14.21 -2.90
C THR A 167 -2.09 -14.78 -4.30
N ASN A 168 -1.11 -15.52 -4.83
CA ASN A 168 -1.24 -16.15 -6.14
C ASN A 168 -2.39 -17.15 -6.19
N GLN A 169 -2.56 -17.94 -5.13
CA GLN A 169 -3.69 -18.88 -5.02
C GLN A 169 -5.04 -18.16 -5.07
N TYR A 170 -5.23 -17.08 -4.29
CA TYR A 170 -6.49 -16.33 -4.30
C TYR A 170 -6.77 -15.66 -5.65
N LEU A 171 -5.73 -15.22 -6.36
CA LEU A 171 -5.85 -14.69 -7.72
C LEU A 171 -6.26 -15.79 -8.71
N ASP A 172 -5.68 -16.99 -8.61
CA ASP A 172 -6.06 -18.14 -9.42
C ASP A 172 -7.53 -18.56 -9.17
N GLU A 173 -7.95 -18.59 -7.91
CA GLU A 173 -9.33 -18.91 -7.52
C GLU A 173 -10.32 -17.88 -8.07
N PHE A 174 -9.97 -16.59 -7.99
CA PHE A 174 -10.78 -15.53 -8.56
C PHE A 174 -10.90 -15.67 -10.09
N GLU A 175 -9.78 -15.83 -10.79
CA GLU A 175 -9.78 -15.97 -12.25
C GLU A 175 -10.61 -17.17 -12.71
N GLN A 176 -10.46 -18.32 -12.05
CA GLN A 176 -11.28 -19.50 -12.33
C GLN A 176 -12.77 -19.24 -12.09
N THR A 177 -13.12 -18.54 -11.00
CA THR A 177 -14.51 -18.20 -10.69
C THR A 177 -15.11 -17.29 -11.76
N GLN A 178 -14.36 -16.31 -12.27
CA GLN A 178 -14.83 -15.37 -13.29
C GLN A 178 -14.95 -15.97 -14.70
N LEU A 179 -14.23 -17.07 -14.95
CA LEU A 179 -14.23 -17.79 -16.24
C LEU A 179 -15.09 -19.06 -16.22
N ALA A 180 -15.58 -19.47 -15.06
CA ALA A 180 -16.44 -20.64 -14.94
C ALA A 180 -17.77 -20.42 -15.69
N PRO A 181 -18.26 -21.41 -16.44
CA PRO A 181 -19.61 -21.38 -16.97
C PRO A 181 -20.63 -21.25 -15.81
N PRO A 182 -21.81 -20.63 -16.04
CA PRO A 182 -22.84 -20.46 -15.03
C PRO A 182 -23.44 -21.77 -14.45
N GLU A 183 -22.95 -22.94 -14.87
CA GLU A 183 -23.52 -24.26 -14.62
C GLU A 183 -22.47 -25.23 -14.04
N SER A 184 -21.80 -24.87 -12.94
CA SER A 184 -20.92 -25.79 -12.21
C SER A 184 -21.05 -25.71 -10.68
N SER A 185 -22.15 -25.15 -10.18
CA SER A 185 -22.67 -25.50 -8.86
C SER A 185 -23.53 -26.76 -9.00
N ASN A 186 -22.90 -27.91 -8.82
CA ASN A 186 -23.54 -29.22 -8.83
C ASN A 186 -24.46 -29.38 -7.59
N ASP A 187 -25.62 -28.73 -7.62
CA ASP A 187 -26.73 -29.01 -6.70
C ASP A 187 -27.54 -30.15 -7.32
N THR A 188 -27.19 -31.39 -6.98
CA THR A 188 -28.05 -32.54 -7.25
C THR A 188 -29.17 -32.50 -6.21
N PRO A 189 -30.44 -32.25 -6.58
CA PRO A 189 -31.53 -32.35 -5.62
C PRO A 189 -31.59 -33.80 -5.12
N PRO A 190 -31.79 -34.07 -3.81
CA PRO A 190 -32.00 -35.42 -3.35
C PRO A 190 -33.26 -35.97 -4.02
N GLU A 191 -33.12 -37.05 -4.79
CA GLU A 191 -34.24 -37.84 -5.29
C GLU A 191 -35.09 -38.28 -4.08
N THR A 192 -36.29 -37.73 -3.95
CA THR A 192 -37.30 -38.26 -3.05
C THR A 192 -37.78 -39.60 -3.61
N PRO A 193 -37.71 -40.71 -2.84
CA PRO A 193 -38.27 -41.97 -3.28
C PRO A 193 -39.79 -41.84 -3.43
N VAL A 194 -40.31 -42.16 -4.61
CA VAL A 194 -41.74 -42.37 -4.82
C VAL A 194 -42.10 -43.71 -4.19
N GLU A 195 -42.76 -43.69 -3.03
CA GLU A 195 -43.38 -44.87 -2.46
C GLU A 195 -44.76 -45.07 -3.10
N VAL A 196 -44.98 -46.28 -3.63
CA VAL A 196 -46.18 -46.77 -4.34
C VAL A 196 -47.21 -47.34 -3.39
#